data_AF-A0A061N4M8-F1
#
_entry.id   AF-A0A061N4M8-F1
#
_cell.length_a   1.000
_cell.length_b   1.000
_cell.length_c   1.000
_cell.angle_alpha   90.00
_cell.angle_beta   90.00
_cell.angle_gamma   90.00
#
_symmetry.space_group_name_H-M   'P 1'
#
loop_
_entity.id
_entity.type
_entity.pdbx_description
1 polymer ?
#
loop_
_entity_poly.entity_id
_entity_poly.type
_entity_poly.pdbx_seq_one_letter_code
_entity_poly.pdbx_strand_id
1 'polypeptide(L)'
;MRNVGNEVQFAIYQSQQTDPFPIQFEDWVKGASDKLTSEAFDYIAGGAGSDYTVQANVDRFKAYNIVPRMFRNVEERNLSVELFGHTYPFPVLHAPIGVQSIIHEDKELGSARACAKLGVPYIASSAASTTLEDIAEAMGDQPRWFQLYWSRDAEIAASFLQRAERAGYSAIVITLDTPMMAWREKDLTNAYLPFLKGEGVANYLSDPAFRAKLEKPPEEDPQAAIEQWLKCLGMQRLRGKTCRL
;
A
#
# COMPACT_ATOMS: atom_id res chain seq x y z
N MET A 1 -10.56 -19.20 -14.01
CA MET A 1 -11.81 -18.43 -13.83
C MET A 1 -12.25 -17.96 -15.21
N ARG A 2 -13.44 -18.33 -15.69
CA ARG A 2 -13.84 -18.10 -17.10
C ARG A 2 -14.29 -16.64 -17.33
N ASN A 3 -14.92 -16.04 -16.31
CA ASN A 3 -15.46 -14.69 -16.41
C ASN A 3 -15.76 -14.08 -15.02
N VAL A 4 -14.77 -13.47 -14.36
CA VAL A 4 -14.96 -12.87 -13.01
C VAL A 4 -16.13 -11.87 -12.96
N GLY A 5 -16.31 -11.07 -14.00
CA GLY A 5 -17.40 -10.08 -14.06
C GLY A 5 -18.79 -10.73 -14.06
N ASN A 6 -19.00 -11.80 -14.84
CA ASN A 6 -20.25 -12.55 -14.83
C ASN A 6 -20.45 -13.30 -13.52
N GLU A 7 -19.40 -13.93 -12.99
CA GLU A 7 -19.46 -14.68 -11.73
C GLU A 7 -19.92 -13.78 -10.58
N VAL A 8 -19.33 -12.58 -10.44
CA VAL A 8 -19.70 -11.62 -9.39
C VAL A 8 -21.10 -11.05 -9.59
N GLN A 9 -21.43 -10.53 -10.79
CA GLN A 9 -22.72 -9.88 -11.00
C GLN A 9 -23.90 -10.87 -10.91
N PHE A 10 -23.73 -12.11 -11.40
CA PHE A 10 -24.79 -13.12 -11.29
C PHE A 10 -24.98 -13.60 -9.86
N ALA A 11 -23.92 -13.69 -9.05
CA ALA A 11 -24.07 -13.97 -7.63
C ALA A 11 -24.94 -12.91 -6.92
N ILE A 12 -24.73 -11.63 -7.24
CA ILE A 12 -25.55 -10.52 -6.72
C ILE A 12 -27.00 -10.66 -7.18
N TYR A 13 -27.24 -10.83 -8.49
CA TYR A 13 -28.60 -10.97 -9.02
C TYR A 13 -29.34 -12.19 -8.44
N GLN A 14 -28.65 -13.31 -8.26
CA GLN A 14 -29.22 -14.54 -7.72
C GLN A 14 -29.51 -14.44 -6.23
N SER A 15 -28.78 -13.60 -5.48
CA SER A 15 -29.08 -13.36 -4.07
C SER A 15 -30.47 -12.75 -3.86
N GLN A 16 -31.00 -12.05 -4.88
CA GLN A 16 -32.24 -11.27 -4.82
C GLN A 16 -32.31 -10.31 -3.62
N GLN A 17 -31.14 -9.93 -3.10
CA GLN A 17 -30.98 -9.02 -1.98
C GLN A 17 -30.04 -7.89 -2.41
N THR A 18 -30.23 -6.72 -1.80
CA THR A 18 -29.25 -5.64 -1.95
C THR A 18 -27.96 -6.07 -1.27
N ASP A 19 -26.84 -6.01 -2.01
CA ASP A 19 -25.53 -6.28 -1.46
C ASP A 19 -25.27 -5.32 -0.27
N PRO A 20 -24.80 -5.81 0.89
CA PRO A 20 -24.46 -4.94 2.01
C PRO A 20 -23.32 -3.96 1.69
N PHE A 21 -22.57 -4.21 0.62
CA PHE A 21 -21.48 -3.35 0.17
C PHE A 21 -21.87 -2.44 -1.00
N PRO A 22 -21.36 -1.19 -1.05
CA PRO A 22 -21.61 -0.32 -2.19
C PRO A 22 -21.14 -0.88 -3.54
N ILE A 23 -21.86 -0.55 -4.60
CA ILE A 23 -21.48 -0.89 -5.98
C ILE A 23 -20.72 0.26 -6.65
N GLN A 24 -21.11 1.51 -6.36
CA GLN A 24 -20.49 2.71 -6.93
C GLN A 24 -19.27 3.15 -6.11
N PHE A 25 -18.25 3.66 -6.78
CA PHE A 25 -17.03 4.12 -6.13
C PHE A 25 -17.31 5.29 -5.18
N GLU A 26 -18.17 6.22 -5.57
CA GLU A 26 -18.54 7.40 -4.79
C GLU A 26 -19.22 7.02 -3.46
N ASP A 27 -20.02 5.95 -3.46
CA ASP A 27 -20.67 5.43 -2.25
C ASP A 27 -19.66 4.76 -1.31
N TRP A 28 -18.61 4.13 -1.84
CA TRP A 28 -17.48 3.66 -1.03
C TRP A 28 -16.73 4.81 -0.35
N VAL A 29 -16.44 5.89 -1.09
CA VAL A 29 -15.78 7.07 -0.55
C VAL A 29 -16.63 7.70 0.56
N LYS A 30 -17.93 7.87 0.32
CA LYS A 30 -18.87 8.38 1.32
C LYS A 30 -18.94 7.48 2.55
N GLY A 31 -19.12 6.18 2.35
CA GLY A 31 -19.19 5.21 3.45
C GLY A 31 -17.90 5.16 4.28
N ALA A 32 -16.73 5.39 3.67
CA ALA A 32 -15.47 5.53 4.38
C ALA A 32 -15.40 6.85 5.16
N SER A 33 -15.81 7.98 4.56
CA SER A 33 -15.88 9.28 5.24
C SER A 33 -16.80 9.28 6.45
N ASP A 34 -17.90 8.53 6.41
CA ASP A 34 -18.86 8.44 7.52
C ASP A 34 -18.35 7.57 8.68
N LYS A 35 -17.36 6.70 8.44
CA LYS A 35 -16.82 5.75 9.42
C LYS A 35 -15.48 6.16 10.02
N LEU A 36 -14.64 6.85 9.25
CA LEU A 36 -13.32 7.28 9.68
C LEU A 36 -13.39 8.60 10.45
N THR A 37 -12.39 8.86 11.29
CA THR A 37 -12.22 10.23 11.82
C THR A 37 -11.84 11.17 10.68
N SER A 38 -12.13 12.46 10.82
CA SER A 38 -11.78 13.45 9.80
C SER A 38 -10.30 13.44 9.48
N GLU A 39 -9.44 13.29 10.49
CA GLU A 39 -7.99 13.27 10.30
C GLU A 39 -7.51 12.03 9.54
N ALA A 40 -8.06 10.85 9.86
CA ALA A 40 -7.73 9.62 9.16
C ALA A 40 -8.23 9.65 7.71
N PHE A 41 -9.47 10.09 7.48
CA PHE A 41 -10.03 10.25 6.15
C PHE A 41 -9.22 11.24 5.31
N ASP A 42 -8.93 12.42 5.85
CA ASP A 42 -8.15 13.45 5.16
C ASP A 42 -6.72 13.01 4.84
N TYR A 43 -6.08 12.23 5.72
CA TYR A 43 -4.75 11.67 5.49
C TYR A 43 -4.72 10.70 4.31
N ILE A 44 -5.80 9.95 4.10
CA ILE A 44 -5.94 8.97 3.01
C ILE A 44 -6.38 9.66 1.71
N ALA A 45 -7.40 10.51 1.79
CA ALA A 45 -8.04 11.14 0.63
C ALA A 45 -7.31 12.40 0.14
N GLY A 46 -6.49 13.03 0.98
CA GLY A 46 -5.76 14.26 0.66
C GLY A 46 -4.57 14.04 -0.27
N GLY A 47 -4.27 15.02 -1.09
CA GLY A 47 -3.08 15.12 -1.92
C GLY A 47 -2.12 16.20 -1.45
N ALA A 48 -1.16 16.55 -2.30
CA ALA A 48 -0.27 17.67 -2.09
C ALA A 48 -0.89 18.98 -2.63
N GLY A 49 -0.68 20.08 -1.90
CA GLY A 49 -1.29 21.38 -2.19
C GLY A 49 -2.81 21.31 -2.16
N SER A 50 -3.44 21.89 -3.19
CA SER A 50 -4.90 21.97 -3.35
C SER A 50 -5.54 20.73 -3.98
N ASP A 51 -4.88 19.57 -3.93
CA ASP A 51 -5.31 18.30 -4.53
C ASP A 51 -5.49 18.33 -6.07
N TYR A 52 -5.04 19.39 -6.74
CA TYR A 52 -5.21 19.57 -8.19
C TYR A 52 -4.71 18.35 -8.99
N THR A 53 -3.51 17.86 -8.69
CA THR A 53 -2.95 16.70 -9.41
C THR A 53 -3.71 15.41 -9.11
N VAL A 54 -4.26 15.25 -7.89
CA VAL A 54 -5.08 14.08 -7.54
C VAL A 54 -6.33 14.04 -8.41
N GLN A 55 -7.02 15.18 -8.53
CA GLN A 55 -8.20 15.30 -9.37
C GLN A 55 -7.85 15.12 -10.86
N ALA A 56 -6.73 15.71 -11.31
CA ALA A 56 -6.27 15.59 -12.69
C ALA A 56 -5.96 14.14 -13.09
N ASN A 57 -5.44 13.31 -12.18
CA ASN A 57 -5.19 11.89 -12.45
C ASN A 57 -6.47 11.12 -12.78
N VAL A 58 -7.55 11.36 -12.02
CA VAL A 58 -8.85 10.73 -12.26
C VAL A 58 -9.49 11.27 -13.54
N ASP A 59 -9.49 12.59 -13.71
CA ASP A 59 -10.09 13.23 -14.88
C ASP A 59 -9.39 12.84 -16.19
N ARG A 60 -8.11 12.47 -16.14
CA ARG A 60 -7.36 12.06 -17.33
C ARG A 60 -7.96 10.84 -18.03
N PHE A 61 -8.62 9.93 -17.28
CA PHE A 61 -9.28 8.76 -17.86
C PHE A 61 -10.48 9.13 -18.74
N LYS A 62 -11.17 10.24 -18.46
CA LYS A 62 -12.33 10.72 -19.24
C LYS A 62 -11.98 11.14 -20.67
N ALA A 63 -10.70 11.39 -20.93
CA ALA A 63 -10.21 11.75 -22.25
C ALA A 63 -9.99 10.55 -23.19
N TYR A 64 -10.16 9.32 -22.69
CA TYR A 64 -10.01 8.10 -23.47
C TYR A 64 -11.33 7.33 -23.56
N ASN A 65 -11.62 6.78 -24.74
CA ASN A 65 -12.80 5.98 -24.99
C ASN A 65 -12.40 4.57 -25.46
N ILE A 66 -13.09 3.55 -24.95
CA ILE A 66 -12.98 2.17 -25.44
C ILE A 66 -13.90 2.04 -26.66
N VAL A 67 -13.36 1.67 -27.82
CA VAL A 67 -14.15 1.46 -29.05
C VAL A 67 -14.81 0.08 -29.01
N PRO A 68 -16.16 -0.02 -28.99
CA PRO A 68 -16.84 -1.31 -29.00
C PRO A 68 -16.53 -2.10 -30.28
N ARG A 69 -16.19 -3.39 -30.15
CA ARG A 69 -15.92 -4.28 -31.28
C ARG A 69 -16.98 -5.37 -31.35
N MET A 70 -17.91 -5.21 -32.28
CA MET A 70 -19.03 -6.15 -32.49
C MET A 70 -18.57 -7.44 -33.16
N PHE A 71 -19.38 -8.50 -33.04
CA PHE A 71 -19.15 -9.83 -33.63
C PHE A 71 -17.79 -10.47 -33.27
N ARG A 72 -17.35 -10.28 -32.02
CA ARG A 72 -16.19 -10.97 -31.45
C ARG A 72 -16.68 -12.03 -30.46
N ASN A 73 -16.11 -13.23 -30.53
CA ASN A 73 -16.33 -14.22 -29.48
C ASN A 73 -15.55 -13.79 -28.23
N VAL A 74 -16.28 -13.43 -27.17
CA VAL A 74 -15.74 -12.96 -25.88
C VAL A 74 -16.24 -13.81 -24.70
N GLU A 75 -16.78 -14.99 -24.99
CA GLU A 75 -17.31 -15.93 -24.01
C GLU A 75 -16.25 -16.26 -22.93
N GLU A 76 -15.02 -16.55 -23.37
CA GLU A 76 -13.87 -16.74 -22.50
C GLU A 76 -12.92 -15.54 -22.61
N ARG A 77 -12.51 -15.00 -21.45
CA ARG A 77 -11.57 -13.88 -21.36
C ARG A 77 -10.40 -14.29 -20.47
N ASN A 78 -9.21 -14.28 -21.05
CA ASN A 78 -7.97 -14.50 -20.31
C ASN A 78 -7.42 -13.14 -19.85
N LEU A 79 -7.46 -12.90 -18.54
CA LEU A 79 -6.89 -11.71 -17.90
C LEU A 79 -5.52 -12.00 -17.28
N SER A 80 -5.00 -13.22 -17.42
CA SER A 80 -3.71 -13.57 -16.82
C SER A 80 -2.56 -12.80 -17.46
N VAL A 81 -1.57 -12.49 -16.64
CA VAL A 81 -0.33 -11.83 -17.06
C VAL A 81 0.85 -12.54 -16.40
N GLU A 82 1.96 -12.65 -17.12
CA GLU A 82 3.21 -13.16 -16.57
C GLU A 82 4.13 -11.99 -16.22
N LEU A 83 4.57 -11.91 -14.95
CA LEU A 83 5.58 -10.93 -14.50
C LEU A 83 6.61 -11.66 -13.63
N PHE A 84 7.90 -11.45 -13.94
CA PHE A 84 9.02 -12.00 -13.16
C PHE A 84 8.96 -13.53 -12.95
N GLY A 85 8.48 -14.28 -13.96
CA GLY A 85 8.36 -15.74 -13.88
C GLY A 85 7.15 -16.25 -13.10
N HIS A 86 6.24 -15.37 -12.68
CA HIS A 86 4.97 -15.73 -12.05
C HIS A 86 3.79 -15.38 -12.94
N THR A 87 2.83 -16.30 -13.06
CA THR A 87 1.55 -16.05 -13.73
C THR A 87 0.51 -15.57 -12.72
N TYR A 88 0.02 -14.35 -12.92
CA TYR A 88 -1.02 -13.74 -12.11
C TYR A 88 -2.38 -13.88 -12.80
N PRO A 89 -3.48 -14.09 -12.05
CA PRO A 89 -4.80 -14.27 -12.63
C PRO A 89 -5.38 -12.97 -13.23
N PHE A 90 -4.90 -11.82 -12.79
CA PHE A 90 -5.40 -10.50 -13.19
C PHE A 90 -4.24 -9.51 -13.41
N PRO A 91 -4.40 -8.51 -14.29
CA PRO A 91 -3.39 -7.48 -14.55
C PRO A 91 -3.52 -6.32 -13.56
N VAL A 92 -3.71 -6.64 -12.28
CA VAL A 92 -3.85 -5.67 -11.18
C VAL A 92 -3.02 -6.10 -9.99
N LEU A 93 -2.52 -5.12 -9.25
CA LEU A 93 -1.70 -5.29 -8.05
C LEU A 93 -2.27 -4.38 -6.97
N HIS A 94 -2.22 -4.80 -5.70
CA HIS A 94 -2.55 -3.91 -4.60
C HIS A 94 -1.35 -2.97 -4.35
N ALA A 95 -1.55 -1.66 -4.55
CA ALA A 95 -0.51 -0.65 -4.36
C ALA A 95 0.04 -0.62 -2.91
N PRO A 96 1.27 -0.16 -2.68
CA PRO A 96 1.84 -0.03 -1.34
C PRO A 96 1.18 1.12 -0.58
N ILE A 97 0.18 0.79 0.25
CA ILE A 97 -0.50 1.73 1.14
C ILE A 97 -0.06 1.40 2.57
N GLY A 98 0.67 2.34 3.19
CA GLY A 98 1.10 2.23 4.58
C GLY A 98 0.05 2.68 5.59
N VAL A 99 0.37 2.54 6.87
CA VAL A 99 -0.40 3.06 8.01
C VAL A 99 -1.86 2.59 8.02
N GLN A 100 -2.16 1.35 7.65
CA GLN A 100 -3.55 0.91 7.48
C GLN A 100 -4.33 0.81 8.80
N SER A 101 -3.64 0.92 9.95
CA SER A 101 -4.26 1.00 11.27
C SER A 101 -5.16 2.21 11.48
N ILE A 102 -4.97 3.30 10.73
CA ILE A 102 -5.87 4.46 10.79
C ILE A 102 -7.17 4.21 10.01
N ILE A 103 -7.23 3.14 9.21
CA ILE A 103 -8.34 2.77 8.33
C ILE A 103 -9.24 1.73 9.00
N HIS A 104 -8.63 0.67 9.54
CA HIS A 104 -9.33 -0.46 10.13
C HIS A 104 -8.47 -1.15 11.20
N GLU A 105 -9.11 -1.80 12.17
CA GLU A 105 -8.42 -2.53 13.24
C GLU A 105 -7.56 -3.70 12.73
N ASP A 106 -7.95 -4.29 11.59
CA ASP A 106 -7.19 -5.35 10.91
C ASP A 106 -5.88 -4.85 10.27
N LYS A 107 -5.71 -3.53 10.13
CA LYS A 107 -4.54 -2.89 9.51
C LYS A 107 -4.24 -3.53 8.13
N GLU A 108 -2.97 -3.79 7.85
CA GLU A 108 -2.51 -4.43 6.61
C GLU A 108 -2.98 -5.88 6.45
N LEU A 109 -3.28 -6.60 7.56
CA LEU A 109 -3.67 -8.01 7.50
C LEU A 109 -5.01 -8.20 6.80
N GLY A 110 -5.95 -7.27 6.95
CA GLY A 110 -7.25 -7.30 6.26
C GLY A 110 -7.06 -7.28 4.74
N SER A 111 -6.26 -6.33 4.25
CA SER A 111 -5.92 -6.19 2.84
C SER A 111 -5.12 -7.38 2.31
N ALA A 112 -4.15 -7.87 3.08
CA ALA A 112 -3.33 -9.04 2.73
C ALA A 112 -4.20 -10.30 2.58
N ARG A 113 -5.09 -10.59 3.53
CA ARG A 113 -5.99 -11.75 3.46
C ARG A 113 -6.95 -11.65 2.26
N ALA A 114 -7.46 -10.45 1.95
CA ALA A 114 -8.30 -10.23 0.78
C ALA A 114 -7.52 -10.50 -0.52
N CYS A 115 -6.29 -9.96 -0.62
CA CYS A 115 -5.40 -10.19 -1.75
C CYS A 115 -5.07 -11.67 -1.92
N ALA A 116 -4.73 -12.37 -0.84
CA ALA A 116 -4.44 -13.79 -0.84
C ALA A 116 -5.63 -14.62 -1.33
N LYS A 117 -6.83 -14.32 -0.84
CA LYS A 117 -8.08 -15.00 -1.27
C LYS A 117 -8.37 -14.79 -2.76
N LEU A 118 -8.05 -13.61 -3.30
CA LEU A 118 -8.32 -13.26 -4.69
C LEU A 118 -7.18 -13.61 -5.66
N GLY A 119 -6.01 -14.01 -5.14
CA GLY A 119 -4.80 -14.20 -5.94
C GLY A 119 -4.26 -12.90 -6.54
N VAL A 120 -4.58 -11.76 -5.93
CA VAL A 120 -4.04 -10.44 -6.31
C VAL A 120 -2.75 -10.22 -5.52
N PRO A 121 -1.63 -9.84 -6.16
CA PRO A 121 -0.39 -9.58 -5.44
C PRO A 121 -0.53 -8.39 -4.50
N TYR A 122 -0.06 -8.57 -3.26
CA TYR A 122 0.00 -7.50 -2.26
C TYR A 122 1.40 -6.88 -2.21
N ILE A 123 1.49 -5.56 -2.32
CA ILE A 123 2.74 -4.82 -2.16
C ILE A 123 2.76 -4.23 -0.74
N ALA A 124 3.59 -4.79 0.14
CA ALA A 124 3.72 -4.34 1.52
C ALA A 124 4.57 -3.08 1.62
N SER A 125 4.07 -2.04 2.28
CA SER A 125 4.81 -0.79 2.48
C SER A 125 5.89 -0.93 3.56
N SER A 126 7.02 -0.24 3.38
CA SER A 126 7.98 -0.04 4.48
C SER A 126 7.34 0.68 5.67
N ALA A 127 6.36 1.55 5.40
CA ALA A 127 5.65 2.36 6.39
C ALA A 127 4.34 1.68 6.86
N ALA A 128 4.43 0.44 7.34
CA ALA A 128 3.28 -0.37 7.76
C ALA A 128 3.09 -0.38 9.29
N SER A 129 1.85 -0.55 9.72
CA SER A 129 1.47 -0.71 11.13
C SER A 129 1.51 -2.18 11.60
N THR A 130 1.90 -3.06 10.69
CA THR A 130 2.09 -4.51 10.85
C THR A 130 3.45 -4.87 10.28
N THR A 131 4.14 -5.87 10.86
CA THR A 131 5.45 -6.28 10.35
C THR A 131 5.35 -6.94 8.98
N LEU A 132 6.39 -6.84 8.16
CA LEU A 132 6.44 -7.51 6.86
C LEU A 132 6.35 -9.04 7.01
N GLU A 133 6.81 -9.60 8.13
CA GLU A 133 6.71 -11.02 8.42
C GLU A 133 5.26 -11.46 8.67
N ASP A 134 4.50 -10.71 9.48
CA ASP A 134 3.08 -11.04 9.74
C ASP A 134 2.23 -10.85 8.47
N ILE A 135 2.55 -9.84 7.65
CA ILE A 135 1.91 -9.66 6.33
C ILE A 135 2.23 -10.83 5.42
N ALA A 136 3.48 -11.31 5.41
CA ALA A 136 3.87 -12.47 4.64
C ALA A 136 3.15 -13.74 5.08
N GLU A 137 2.97 -13.94 6.39
CA GLU A 137 2.18 -15.04 6.93
C GLU A 137 0.71 -14.96 6.47
N ALA A 138 0.08 -13.78 6.54
CA ALA A 138 -1.29 -13.58 6.10
C ALA A 138 -1.49 -13.79 4.59
N MET A 139 -0.44 -13.60 3.79
CA MET A 139 -0.44 -13.91 2.35
C MET A 139 -0.28 -15.41 2.07
N GLY A 140 0.24 -16.20 3.00
CA GLY A 140 0.53 -17.62 2.79
C GLY A 140 1.45 -17.84 1.58
N ASP A 141 1.04 -18.71 0.65
CA ASP A 141 1.81 -19.00 -0.57
C ASP A 141 1.55 -17.99 -1.71
N GLN A 142 0.70 -16.99 -1.48
CA GLN A 142 0.32 -16.04 -2.53
C GLN A 142 1.44 -15.02 -2.78
N PRO A 143 1.63 -14.59 -4.04
CA PRO A 143 2.67 -13.63 -4.38
C PRO A 143 2.53 -12.31 -3.61
N ARG A 144 3.67 -11.85 -3.09
CA ARG A 144 3.78 -10.58 -2.35
C ARG A 144 5.08 -9.89 -2.71
N TRP A 145 5.03 -8.56 -2.81
CA TRP A 145 6.18 -7.70 -3.08
C TRP A 145 6.41 -6.77 -1.90
N PHE A 146 7.64 -6.32 -1.72
CA PHE A 146 7.99 -5.39 -0.65
C PHE A 146 8.36 -4.03 -1.24
N GLN A 147 7.65 -2.99 -0.82
CA GLN A 147 7.99 -1.63 -1.15
C GLN A 147 9.02 -1.10 -0.15
N LEU A 148 10.16 -0.64 -0.69
CA LEU A 148 11.24 -0.04 0.08
C LEU A 148 11.19 1.49 -0.03
N TYR A 149 10.96 2.16 1.10
CA TYR A 149 11.42 3.53 1.28
C TYR A 149 12.90 3.51 1.64
N TRP A 150 13.73 4.12 0.80
CA TRP A 150 15.17 4.11 1.00
C TRP A 150 15.56 4.92 2.24
N SER A 151 15.82 4.21 3.34
CA SER A 151 16.28 4.80 4.60
C SER A 151 17.57 5.60 4.40
N ARG A 152 17.78 6.64 5.21
CA ARG A 152 19.09 7.29 5.31
C ARG A 152 20.17 6.38 5.85
N ASP A 153 19.82 5.26 6.45
CA ASP A 153 20.77 4.29 6.97
C ASP A 153 20.81 3.06 6.06
N ALA A 154 21.97 2.82 5.45
CA ALA A 154 22.14 1.71 4.53
C ALA A 154 22.05 0.34 5.22
N GLU A 155 22.37 0.26 6.51
CA GLU A 155 22.25 -0.98 7.28
C GLU A 155 20.78 -1.34 7.52
N ILE A 156 19.94 -0.32 7.79
CA ILE A 156 18.48 -0.52 7.93
C ILE A 156 17.89 -0.94 6.58
N ALA A 157 18.25 -0.27 5.49
CA ALA A 157 17.78 -0.64 4.16
C ALA A 157 18.18 -2.09 3.80
N ALA A 158 19.44 -2.47 4.08
CA ALA A 158 19.89 -3.85 3.89
C ALA A 158 19.13 -4.84 4.78
N SER A 159 18.88 -4.50 6.04
CA SER A 159 18.12 -5.34 6.97
C SER A 159 16.69 -5.57 6.48
N PHE A 160 16.00 -4.52 6.00
CA PHE A 160 14.65 -4.66 5.41
C PHE A 160 14.64 -5.58 4.20
N LEU A 161 15.60 -5.44 3.29
CA LEU A 161 15.71 -6.30 2.10
C LEU A 161 15.95 -7.76 2.49
N GLN A 162 16.86 -8.02 3.43
CA GLN A 162 17.12 -9.38 3.91
C GLN A 162 15.91 -9.98 4.63
N ARG A 163 15.19 -9.18 5.41
CA ARG A 163 13.94 -9.61 6.06
C ARG A 163 12.87 -9.95 5.03
N ALA A 164 12.67 -9.09 4.03
CA ALA A 164 11.75 -9.33 2.94
C ALA A 164 12.10 -10.61 2.15
N GLU A 165 13.38 -10.80 1.81
CA GLU A 165 13.85 -12.03 1.15
C GLU A 165 13.55 -13.28 2.00
N ARG A 166 13.91 -13.26 3.29
CA ARG A 166 13.63 -14.38 4.21
C ARG A 166 12.14 -14.67 4.39
N ALA A 167 11.30 -13.63 4.36
CA ALA A 167 9.85 -13.74 4.45
C ALA A 167 9.19 -14.14 3.11
N GLY A 168 9.97 -14.42 2.06
CA GLY A 168 9.47 -14.93 0.78
C GLY A 168 8.85 -13.86 -0.12
N TYR A 169 9.22 -12.59 0.04
CA TYR A 169 8.85 -11.55 -0.91
C TYR A 169 9.55 -11.75 -2.25
N SER A 170 8.77 -11.74 -3.32
CA SER A 170 9.22 -12.13 -4.67
C SER A 170 9.75 -10.97 -5.52
N ALA A 171 9.49 -9.73 -5.11
CA ALA A 171 10.03 -8.54 -5.78
C ALA A 171 10.14 -7.36 -4.81
N ILE A 172 10.99 -6.40 -5.19
CA ILE A 172 11.20 -5.15 -4.47
C ILE A 172 10.69 -3.98 -5.32
N VAL A 173 9.88 -3.12 -4.72
CA VAL A 173 9.40 -1.87 -5.31
C VAL A 173 10.13 -0.71 -4.62
N ILE A 174 11.03 -0.02 -5.31
CA ILE A 174 11.74 1.12 -4.73
C ILE A 174 10.94 2.39 -5.02
N THR A 175 10.44 3.05 -3.98
CA THR A 175 9.71 4.32 -4.12
C THR A 175 10.67 5.51 -4.05
N LEU A 176 10.75 6.29 -5.13
CA LEU A 176 11.70 7.40 -5.29
C LEU A 176 11.08 8.80 -5.18
N ASP A 177 9.76 8.90 -5.22
CA ASP A 177 9.01 10.17 -5.34
C ASP A 177 8.59 10.77 -3.98
N THR A 178 8.94 10.12 -2.86
CA THR A 178 8.70 10.63 -1.50
C THR A 178 10.03 10.83 -0.74
N PRO A 179 10.95 11.68 -1.23
CA PRO A 179 12.23 11.91 -0.56
C PRO A 179 12.10 12.75 0.72
N MET A 180 10.97 13.44 0.89
CA MET A 180 10.60 14.23 2.08
C MET A 180 9.06 14.29 2.19
N MET A 181 8.57 14.76 3.33
CA MET A 181 7.14 14.99 3.54
C MET A 181 6.63 16.06 2.55
N ALA A 182 5.54 15.75 1.86
CA ALA A 182 4.87 16.69 0.97
C ALA A 182 4.09 17.75 1.76
N TRP A 183 3.87 18.91 1.13
CA TRP A 183 2.94 19.92 1.66
C TRP A 183 1.50 19.46 1.39
N ARG A 184 0.85 18.85 2.40
CA ARG A 184 -0.54 18.35 2.30
C ARG A 184 -1.43 19.21 3.18
N GLU A 185 -2.26 20.06 2.57
CA GLU A 185 -2.99 21.13 3.28
C GLU A 185 -3.96 20.57 4.33
N LYS A 186 -4.59 19.42 4.06
CA LYS A 186 -5.50 18.76 4.99
C LYS A 186 -4.76 18.18 6.21
N ASP A 187 -3.65 17.48 6.00
CA ASP A 187 -2.80 16.97 7.10
C ASP A 187 -2.31 18.11 8.00
N LEU A 188 -1.90 19.23 7.40
CA LEU A 188 -1.43 20.42 8.11
C LEU A 188 -2.56 21.11 8.89
N THR A 189 -3.76 21.19 8.31
CA THR A 189 -4.95 21.76 8.96
C THR A 189 -5.35 20.96 10.19
N ASN A 190 -5.27 19.63 10.09
CA ASN A 190 -5.56 18.70 11.18
C ASN A 190 -4.39 18.48 12.15
N ALA A 191 -3.21 19.06 11.87
CA ALA A 191 -1.95 18.78 12.56
C ALA A 191 -1.71 17.26 12.73
N TYR A 192 -2.00 16.48 11.68
CA TYR A 192 -2.10 15.03 11.77
C TYR A 192 -0.99 14.33 11.00
N LEU A 193 -0.13 13.62 11.74
CA LEU A 193 0.91 12.75 11.20
C LEU A 193 0.94 11.44 12.02
N PRO A 194 0.34 10.34 11.53
CA PRO A 194 0.19 9.09 12.30
C PRO A 194 1.51 8.54 12.87
N PHE A 195 2.61 8.72 12.12
CA PHE A 195 3.92 8.22 12.53
C PHE A 195 4.42 8.78 13.86
N LEU A 196 4.04 10.02 14.22
CA LEU A 196 4.42 10.61 15.51
C LEU A 196 3.74 9.91 16.70
N LYS A 197 2.67 9.16 16.44
CA LYS A 197 1.96 8.33 17.42
C LYS A 197 2.43 6.86 17.39
N GLY A 198 3.44 6.53 16.60
CA GLY A 198 3.93 5.16 16.43
C GLY A 198 3.11 4.29 15.47
N GLU A 199 2.18 4.89 14.71
CA GLU A 199 1.47 4.20 13.63
C GLU A 199 2.35 4.13 12.38
N GLY A 200 2.30 3.05 11.62
CA GLY A 200 3.04 2.96 10.35
C GLY A 200 4.56 2.76 10.48
N VAL A 201 5.06 2.43 11.68
CA VAL A 201 6.51 2.24 11.94
C VAL A 201 6.85 0.83 12.43
N ALA A 202 5.94 -0.14 12.33
CA ALA A 202 6.12 -1.49 12.87
C ALA A 202 7.36 -2.19 12.30
N ASN A 203 7.66 -2.01 11.01
CA ASN A 203 8.85 -2.56 10.39
C ASN A 203 10.14 -2.00 11.01
N TYR A 204 10.19 -0.72 11.37
CA TYR A 204 11.35 -0.12 12.03
C TYR A 204 11.48 -0.61 13.47
N LEU A 205 10.41 -0.58 14.25
CA LEU A 205 10.45 -0.97 15.66
C LEU A 205 10.79 -2.46 15.86
N SER A 206 10.51 -3.30 14.87
CA SER A 206 10.89 -4.73 14.84
C SER A 206 12.25 -5.00 14.21
N ASP A 207 12.90 -4.02 13.60
CA ASP A 207 14.13 -4.24 12.83
C ASP A 207 15.38 -4.33 13.71
N PRO A 208 16.20 -5.40 13.59
CA PRO A 208 17.42 -5.53 14.38
C PRO A 208 18.42 -4.39 14.16
N ALA A 209 18.59 -3.92 12.92
CA ALA A 209 19.54 -2.85 12.61
C ALA A 209 19.05 -1.48 13.13
N PHE A 210 17.75 -1.23 13.11
CA PHE A 210 17.15 -0.04 13.74
C PHE A 210 17.27 -0.11 15.26
N ARG A 211 16.87 -1.23 15.89
CA ARG A 211 16.90 -1.40 17.35
C ARG A 211 18.31 -1.28 17.92
N ALA A 212 19.34 -1.74 17.19
CA ALA A 212 20.74 -1.59 17.59
C ALA A 212 21.21 -0.13 17.67
N LYS A 213 20.45 0.83 17.13
CA LYS A 213 20.75 2.27 17.16
C LYS A 213 20.03 3.00 18.30
N LEU A 214 19.27 2.28 19.13
CA LEU A 214 18.57 2.82 20.29
C LEU A 214 19.32 2.48 21.57
N GLU A 215 19.31 3.40 22.55
CA GLU A 215 19.86 3.14 23.89
C GLU A 215 19.00 2.14 24.68
N LYS A 216 17.68 2.18 24.46
CA LYS A 216 16.68 1.33 25.09
C LYS A 216 15.77 0.71 24.04
N PRO A 217 15.16 -0.46 24.32
CA PRO A 217 14.13 -1.02 23.47
C PRO A 217 12.97 -0.04 23.22
N PRO A 218 12.34 -0.02 22.03
CA PRO A 218 11.15 0.78 21.75
C PRO A 218 10.02 0.60 22.77
N GLU A 219 9.94 -0.56 23.40
CA GLU A 219 8.93 -0.88 24.41
C GLU A 219 9.16 -0.14 25.74
N GLU A 220 10.41 0.22 26.04
CA GLU A 220 10.79 0.98 27.24
C GLU A 220 10.85 2.49 26.99
N ASP A 221 11.22 2.91 25.78
CA ASP A 221 11.29 4.33 25.39
C ASP A 221 10.73 4.56 23.97
N PRO A 222 9.40 4.57 23.83
CA PRO A 222 8.75 4.76 22.53
C PRO A 222 9.10 6.11 21.92
N GLN A 223 9.25 7.15 22.73
CA GLN A 223 9.53 8.50 22.24
C GLN A 223 10.91 8.57 21.58
N ALA A 224 11.95 8.04 22.23
CA ALA A 224 13.29 7.99 21.65
C ALA A 224 13.32 7.19 20.34
N ALA A 225 12.53 6.09 20.26
CA ALA A 225 12.40 5.32 19.03
C ALA A 225 11.78 6.14 17.89
N ILE A 226 10.71 6.89 18.14
CA ILE A 226 10.10 7.77 17.12
C ILE A 226 11.06 8.89 16.70
N GLU A 227 11.78 9.50 17.64
CA GLU A 227 12.79 10.52 17.34
C GLU A 227 13.93 9.97 16.47
N GLN A 228 14.36 8.73 16.71
CA GLN A 228 15.35 8.06 15.87
C GLN A 228 14.78 7.71 14.49
N TRP A 229 13.53 7.27 14.42
CA TRP A 229 12.84 7.02 13.16
C TRP A 229 12.74 8.29 12.29
N LEU A 230 12.41 9.44 12.90
CA LEU A 230 12.38 10.74 12.20
C LEU A 230 13.73 11.10 11.56
N LYS A 231 14.85 10.67 12.14
CA LYS A 231 16.19 10.87 11.55
C LYS A 231 16.46 9.93 10.36
N CYS A 232 15.77 8.79 10.30
CA CYS A 232 15.86 7.83 9.20
C CYS A 232 14.99 8.22 8.00
N LEU A 233 13.99 9.09 8.21
CA LEU A 233 13.09 9.56 7.17
C LEU A 233 13.79 10.37 6.08
N GLY A 234 13.32 10.15 4.86
CA GLY A 234 13.77 10.82 3.65
C GLY A 234 15.01 10.17 3.05
N MET A 235 15.21 10.40 1.76
CA MET A 235 16.29 9.74 1.04
C MET A 235 17.65 10.32 1.43
N GLN A 236 18.61 9.44 1.73
CA GLN A 236 20.01 9.84 1.67
C GLN A 236 20.31 10.32 0.24
N ARG A 237 21.07 11.41 0.13
CA ARG A 237 21.61 11.85 -1.17
C ARG A 237 22.41 10.68 -1.72
N LEU A 238 21.89 9.98 -2.72
CA LEU A 238 22.63 8.95 -3.47
C LEU A 238 23.84 9.68 -4.09
N ARG A 239 24.96 9.73 -3.37
CA ARG A 239 26.24 10.22 -3.91
C ARG A 239 26.77 9.13 -4.84
N GLY A 240 26.13 8.98 -5.99
CA GLY A 240 26.73 8.33 -7.13
C GLY A 240 27.78 9.28 -7.69
N LYS A 241 29.05 8.85 -7.68
CA LYS A 241 29.97 9.27 -8.76
C LYS A 241 29.18 9.14 -10.06
N THR A 242 29.12 10.22 -10.82
CA THR A 242 28.51 10.33 -12.14
C THR A 242 28.53 9.01 -12.89
N CYS A 243 27.39 8.32 -12.96
CA CYS A 243 27.15 7.36 -14.01
C CYS A 243 26.92 8.21 -15.25
N ARG A 244 27.99 8.48 -16.01
CA ARG A 244 27.87 9.07 -17.34
C ARG A 244 27.17 8.01 -18.20
N LEU A 245 25.95 8.34 -18.64
CA LEU A 245 25.37 7.75 -19.84
C LEU A 245 26.23 8.10 -21.06
#